data_AF-A0AAW8LK32-F1
#
_entry.id   AF-A0AAW8LK32-F1
#
_cell.length_a   1.000
_cell.length_b   1.000
_cell.length_c   1.000
_cell.angle_alpha   90.00
_cell.angle_beta   90.00
_cell.angle_gamma   90.00
#
_symmetry.space_group_name_H-M   'P 1'
#
loop_
_entity.id
_entity.type
_entity.pdbx_description
1 polymer ?
#
loop_
_entity_poly.entity_id
_entity_poly.type
_entity_poly.pdbx_seq_one_letter_code
_entity_poly.pdbx_strand_id
1 'polypeptide(L)'
;MRNEFYNAIRRHIEISANKTGFGGSLTAYQIGEDEIHDASLVSLRVYQTRVHSDIVRLACGVSFAHEPLPQRIVLLPSLNAIVQLSKKYGVKHA
;
A
#
# COMPACT_ATOMS: atom_id res chain seq x y z
N MET A 1 -7.85 -3.97 15.91
CA MET A 1 -6.80 -4.73 15.21
C MET A 1 -6.67 -4.38 13.72
N ARG A 2 -7.58 -4.79 12.82
CA ARG A 2 -7.41 -4.53 11.36
C ARG A 2 -7.48 -3.03 10.98
N ASN A 3 -8.43 -2.29 11.53
CA ASN A 3 -8.52 -0.84 11.29
C ASN A 3 -7.30 -0.09 11.83
N GLU A 4 -6.79 -0.49 13.00
CA GLU A 4 -5.58 0.09 13.58
C GLU A 4 -4.34 -0.22 12.74
N PHE A 5 -4.27 -1.42 12.16
CA PHE A 5 -3.24 -1.78 11.20
C PHE A 5 -3.29 -0.89 9.95
N TYR A 6 -4.46 -0.69 9.33
CA TYR A 6 -4.57 0.22 8.19
C TYR A 6 -4.24 1.68 8.56
N ASN A 7 -4.65 2.14 9.75
CA ASN A 7 -4.25 3.46 10.23
C ASN A 7 -2.73 3.56 10.47
N ALA A 8 -2.11 2.49 10.95
CA ALA A 8 -0.65 2.44 11.13
C ALA A 8 0.08 2.47 9.78
N ILE A 9 -0.46 1.82 8.75
CA ILE A 9 0.08 1.87 7.38
C ILE A 9 -0.03 3.30 6.82
N ARG A 10 -1.20 3.95 6.90
CA ARG A 10 -1.37 5.35 6.46
C ARG A 10 -0.36 6.26 7.14
N ARG A 11 -0.27 6.18 8.47
CA ARG A 11 0.70 6.95 9.25
C ARG A 11 2.15 6.64 8.87
N HIS A 12 2.47 5.38 8.57
CA HIS A 12 3.80 4.99 8.11
C HIS A 12 4.15 5.65 6.77
N ILE A 13 3.21 5.68 5.82
CA ILE A 13 3.37 6.35 4.53
C ILE A 13 3.57 7.86 4.74
N GLU A 14 2.69 8.51 5.50
CA GLU A 14 2.76 9.96 5.78
C GLU A 14 4.09 10.38 6.41
N ILE A 15 4.54 9.65 7.44
CA ILE A 15 5.80 9.97 8.14
C ILE A 15 7.01 9.72 7.23
N SER A 16 6.97 8.67 6.40
CA SER A 16 8.12 8.27 5.59
C SER A 16 8.21 9.07 4.29
N ALA A 17 7.10 9.60 3.78
CA ALA A 17 7.05 10.44 2.57
C ALA A 17 7.92 11.71 2.71
N ASN A 18 8.01 12.25 3.92
CA ASN A 18 8.79 13.47 4.19
C ASN A 18 10.29 13.22 4.41
N LYS A 19 10.75 11.96 4.37
CA LYS A 19 12.16 11.61 4.59
C LYS A 19 12.92 11.54 3.27
N THR A 20 14.18 11.94 3.28
CA THR A 20 15.08 11.78 2.14
C THR A 20 15.13 10.30 1.70
N GLY A 21 14.90 10.04 0.42
CA GLY A 21 14.85 8.67 -0.14
C GLY A 21 13.75 7.80 0.49
N PHE A 22 12.69 8.41 1.04
CA PHE A 22 11.60 7.75 1.75
C PHE A 22 12.05 6.84 2.90
N GLY A 23 13.26 7.06 3.44
CA GLY A 23 13.88 6.21 4.46
C GLY A 23 14.07 4.74 4.03
N GLY A 24 14.03 4.44 2.73
CA GLY A 24 14.05 3.07 2.21
C GLY A 24 12.80 2.25 2.53
N SER A 25 11.75 2.88 3.09
CA SER A 25 10.56 2.18 3.56
C SER A 25 9.36 2.32 2.63
N LEU A 26 9.42 3.20 1.63
CA LEU A 26 8.39 3.36 0.59
C LEU A 26 8.98 3.13 -0.80
N THR A 27 8.13 2.68 -1.71
CA THR A 27 8.39 2.54 -3.14
C THR A 27 7.46 3.48 -3.90
N ALA A 28 8.03 4.37 -4.72
CA ALA A 28 7.25 5.16 -5.65
C ALA A 28 6.84 4.28 -6.84
N TYR A 29 5.54 4.26 -7.15
CA TYR A 29 4.98 3.41 -8.20
C TYR A 29 4.00 4.21 -9.06
N GLN A 30 4.16 4.15 -10.38
CA GLN A 30 3.24 4.77 -11.32
C GLN A 30 2.11 3.79 -11.63
N ILE A 31 0.86 4.17 -11.30
CA ILE A 31 -0.32 3.39 -11.68
C ILE A 31 -0.51 3.46 -13.19
N GLY A 32 -0.53 2.31 -13.84
CA GLY A 32 -0.79 2.11 -15.27
C GLY A 32 -2.28 2.13 -15.60
N GLU A 33 -2.59 2.27 -16.89
CA GLU A 33 -3.99 2.27 -17.38
C GLU A 33 -4.69 0.92 -17.13
N ASP A 34 -3.95 -0.17 -17.28
CA ASP A 34 -4.43 -1.54 -17.07
C ASP A 34 -4.68 -1.88 -15.58
N GLU A 35 -4.20 -1.03 -14.67
CA GLU A 35 -4.26 -1.22 -13.22
C GLU A 35 -5.36 -0.42 -12.54
N ILE A 36 -5.95 0.56 -13.24
CA ILE A 36 -6.91 1.52 -12.67
C ILE A 36 -8.05 0.80 -11.92
N HIS A 37 -8.49 -0.35 -12.44
CA HIS A 37 -9.59 -1.13 -11.86
C HIS A 37 -9.14 -2.41 -11.15
N ASP A 38 -7.82 -2.68 -11.05
CA ASP A 38 -7.30 -3.89 -10.39
C ASP A 38 -6.11 -3.57 -9.47
N ALA A 39 -6.42 -3.23 -8.22
CA ALA A 39 -5.41 -3.06 -7.17
C ALA A 39 -4.63 -4.35 -6.86
N SER A 40 -5.18 -5.53 -7.17
CA SER A 40 -4.45 -6.78 -7.00
C SER A 40 -3.34 -6.96 -8.04
N LEU A 41 -3.49 -6.36 -9.24
CA LEU A 41 -2.46 -6.34 -10.27
C LEU A 41 -1.26 -5.47 -9.84
N VAL A 42 -1.53 -4.29 -9.27
CA VAL A 42 -0.48 -3.44 -8.66
C VAL A 42 0.24 -4.19 -7.55
N SER A 43 -0.53 -4.82 -6.64
CA SER A 43 0.05 -5.64 -5.56
C SER A 43 0.94 -6.75 -6.12
N LEU A 44 0.51 -7.41 -7.19
CA LEU A 44 1.30 -8.46 -7.85
C LEU A 44 2.62 -7.91 -8.39
N ARG A 45 2.59 -6.77 -9.08
CA ARG A 45 3.79 -6.15 -9.67
C ARG A 45 4.77 -5.65 -8.62
N VAL A 46 4.27 -5.05 -7.55
CA VAL A 46 5.11 -4.41 -6.51
C VAL A 46 5.59 -5.43 -5.47
N TYR A 47 4.73 -6.35 -5.04
CA TYR A 47 5.00 -7.27 -3.93
C TYR A 47 5.10 -8.74 -4.34
N GLN A 48 4.95 -9.07 -5.62
CA GLN A 48 4.95 -10.45 -6.14
C GLN A 48 3.81 -11.30 -5.54
N THR A 49 2.72 -10.67 -5.10
CA THR A 49 1.52 -11.33 -4.57
C THR A 49 0.27 -10.48 -4.75
N ARG A 50 -0.91 -11.09 -4.91
CA ARG A 50 -2.19 -10.38 -5.02
C ARG A 50 -2.83 -10.02 -3.66
N VAL A 51 -2.23 -10.46 -2.55
CA VAL A 51 -2.85 -10.37 -1.22
C VAL A 51 -2.95 -8.93 -0.71
N HIS A 52 -1.97 -8.07 -1.00
CA HIS A 52 -1.88 -6.71 -0.46
C HIS A 52 -2.72 -5.65 -1.22
N SER A 53 -3.78 -6.07 -1.91
CA SER A 53 -4.65 -5.15 -2.69
C SER A 53 -5.30 -4.07 -1.82
N ASP A 54 -5.64 -4.38 -0.56
CA ASP A 54 -6.14 -3.41 0.41
C ASP A 54 -5.12 -2.30 0.68
N ILE A 55 -3.84 -2.65 0.81
CA ILE A 55 -2.76 -1.71 1.08
C ILE A 55 -2.54 -0.79 -0.11
N VAL A 56 -2.65 -1.31 -1.33
CA VAL A 56 -2.60 -0.50 -2.55
C VAL A 56 -3.72 0.54 -2.56
N ARG A 57 -4.98 0.12 -2.34
CA ARG A 57 -6.12 1.05 -2.28
C ARG A 57 -5.93 2.10 -1.21
N LEU A 58 -5.51 1.67 -0.02
CA LEU A 58 -5.22 2.53 1.12
C LEU A 58 -4.20 3.62 0.78
N ALA A 59 -3.09 3.24 0.14
CA ALA A 59 -2.03 4.16 -0.28
C ALA A 59 -2.48 5.10 -1.42
N CYS A 60 -3.40 4.63 -2.26
CA CYS A 60 -4.03 5.44 -3.31
C CYS A 60 -5.08 6.43 -2.76
N GLY A 61 -5.45 6.32 -1.48
CA GLY A 61 -6.53 7.12 -0.88
C GLY A 61 -7.93 6.64 -1.26
N VAL A 62 -8.05 5.38 -1.72
CA VAL A 62 -9.28 4.77 -2.21
C VAL A 62 -9.88 3.88 -1.13
N SER A 63 -11.21 3.93 -0.95
CA SER A 63 -11.90 3.23 0.13
C SER A 63 -12.49 1.90 -0.31
N PHE A 64 -13.01 1.83 -1.55
CA PHE A 64 -13.75 0.67 -2.03
C PHE A 64 -13.06 -0.02 -3.21
N ALA A 65 -13.38 -1.31 -3.39
CA ALA A 65 -12.77 -2.14 -4.42
C ALA A 65 -13.11 -1.75 -5.86
N HIS A 66 -14.28 -1.12 -6.07
CA HIS A 66 -14.78 -0.73 -7.38
C HIS A 66 -14.33 0.68 -7.79
N GLU A 67 -13.76 1.45 -6.86
CA GLU A 67 -13.28 2.80 -7.14
C GLU A 67 -11.98 2.73 -7.95
N PRO A 68 -11.85 3.57 -9.00
CA PRO A 68 -10.64 3.60 -9.81
C PRO A 68 -9.44 4.10 -9.01
N LEU A 69 -8.29 3.47 -9.20
CA LEU A 69 -7.01 3.97 -8.70
C LEU A 69 -6.59 5.22 -9.50
N PRO A 70 -5.97 6.22 -8.86
CA PRO A 70 -5.53 7.42 -9.55
C PRO A 70 -4.32 7.11 -10.44
N GLN A 71 -4.40 7.49 -11.72
CA GLN A 71 -3.32 7.27 -12.70
C GLN A 71 -2.17 8.27 -12.50
N ARG A 72 -1.42 8.10 -11.41
CA ARG A 72 -0.29 8.93 -11.01
C ARG A 72 0.72 8.11 -10.22
N ILE A 73 1.84 8.75 -9.87
CA ILE A 73 2.79 8.17 -8.90
C ILE A 73 2.14 8.14 -7.52
N VAL A 74 2.13 6.96 -6.90
CA VAL A 74 1.70 6.73 -5.52
C VAL A 74 2.87 6.17 -4.70
N LEU A 75 2.83 6.42 -3.39
CA LEU A 75 3.84 5.91 -2.47
C LEU A 75 3.30 4.66 -1.76
N LEU A 76 3.91 3.52 -2.04
CA LEU A 76 3.54 2.23 -1.49
C LEU A 76 4.51 1.83 -0.36
N PRO A 77 4.04 1.28 0.76
CA PRO A 77 4.92 0.79 1.81
C PRO A 77 5.72 -0.42 1.33
N SER A 78 6.96 -0.57 1.77
CA SER A 78 7.75 -1.78 1.50
C SER A 78 7.07 -3.03 2.08
N LEU A 79 7.28 -4.18 1.44
CA LEU A 79 6.74 -5.45 1.92
C LEU A 79 7.17 -5.76 3.37
N ASN A 80 8.41 -5.42 3.72
CA ASN A 80 8.91 -5.57 5.09
C ASN A 80 8.09 -4.71 6.09
N ALA A 81 7.76 -3.47 5.75
CA ALA A 81 6.93 -2.62 6.61
C ALA A 81 5.51 -3.21 6.78
N ILE A 82 4.92 -3.75 5.70
CA ILE A 82 3.62 -4.44 5.76
C ILE A 82 3.70 -5.63 6.73
N VAL A 83 4.72 -6.48 6.60
CA VAL A 83 4.90 -7.68 7.45
C VAL A 83 5.18 -7.31 8.91
N GLN A 84 5.98 -6.29 9.18
CA GLN A 84 6.25 -5.84 10.55
C GLN A 84 4.99 -5.30 11.23
N LEU A 85 4.23 -4.47 10.50
CA LEU A 85 2.99 -3.90 11.02
C LEU A 85 1.89 -4.98 11.16
N SER A 86 1.77 -5.91 10.22
CA SER A 86 0.78 -6.99 10.32
C SER A 86 1.04 -7.87 11.54
N LYS A 87 2.30 -8.21 11.82
CA LYS A 87 2.72 -8.90 13.05
C LYS A 87 2.38 -8.09 14.29
N LYS A 88 2.73 -6.79 14.33
CA LYS A 88 2.47 -5.91 15.47
C LYS A 88 0.98 -5.82 15.83
N TYR A 89 0.10 -5.79 14.83
CA TYR A 89 -1.34 -5.64 15.01
C TYR A 89 -2.12 -6.96 14.91
N GLY A 90 -1.43 -8.12 14.84
CA GLY A 90 -2.05 -9.44 14.81
C GLY A 90 -2.87 -9.74 13.55
N VAL A 91 -2.60 -9.06 12.43
CA VAL A 91 -3.30 -9.27 11.15
C VAL A 91 -2.61 -10.37 10.36
N LYS A 92 -3.32 -11.46 10.08
CA LYS A 92 -2.86 -12.53 9.18
C LYS A 92 -3.40 -12.25 7.78
N HIS A 93 -2.54 -12.34 6.76
CA HIS A 93 -2.87 -12.09 5.35
C HIS A 93 -3.36 -10.65 5.07
N ALA A 94 -2.61 -9.66 5.58
CA ALA A 94 -2.68 -8.30 5.06
C ALA A 94 -2.06 -8.22 3.67
#